data_AF-A0A120CUG3-F1
#
_entry.id   AF-A0A120CUG3-F1
#
_cell.length_a   1.000
_cell.length_b   1.000
_cell.length_c   1.000
_cell.angle_alpha   90.00
_cell.angle_beta   90.00
_cell.angle_gamma   90.00
#
_symmetry.space_group_name_H-M   'P 1'
#
loop_
_entity.id
_entity.type
_entity.pdbx_description
1 polymer ?
#
loop_
_entity_poly.entity_id
_entity_poly.type
_entity_poly.pdbx_seq_one_letter_code
_entity_poly.pdbx_strand_id
1 'polypeptide(L)'
;MRDDKKQRLFELLRSNEILKIKGYSLAYDGGGIIVDRAGHVHGIWSHDARSYTWISPGNTEPRFRTEDVRSAVLYTVVVLAQT
;
A
#
# COMPACT_ATOMS: atom_id res chain seq x y z
N MET A 1 13.88 10.35 9.70
CA MET A 1 12.70 10.05 10.53
C MET A 1 11.37 10.05 9.77
N ARG A 2 11.19 10.81 8.67
CA ARG A 2 9.94 10.80 7.88
C ARG A 2 9.89 9.63 6.88
N ASP A 3 11.04 9.21 6.36
CA ASP A 3 11.15 8.15 5.34
C ASP A 3 11.06 6.72 5.91
N ASP A 4 11.34 6.55 7.21
CA ASP A 4 11.45 5.22 7.84
C ASP A 4 10.10 4.48 7.85
N LYS A 5 8.98 5.20 7.99
CA LYS A 5 7.63 4.62 7.96
C LYS A 5 7.22 4.16 6.56
N LYS A 6 7.51 4.95 5.51
CA LYS A 6 7.29 4.52 4.11
C LYS A 6 8.09 3.28 3.82
N GLN A 7 9.38 3.34 4.13
CA GLN A 7 10.28 2.23 3.89
C GLN A 7 9.82 0.98 4.62
N ARG A 8 9.38 1.12 5.87
CA ARG A 8 8.87 -0.03 6.62
C ARG A 8 7.63 -0.65 5.98
N LEU A 9 6.65 0.14 5.55
CA LEU A 9 5.46 -0.38 4.87
C LEU A 9 5.83 -1.03 3.53
N PHE A 10 6.67 -0.35 2.73
CA PHE A 10 7.12 -0.85 1.44
C PHE A 10 7.81 -2.20 1.57
N GLU A 11 8.77 -2.33 2.49
CA GLU A 11 9.48 -3.60 2.70
C GLU A 11 8.54 -4.72 3.13
N LEU A 12 7.59 -4.44 4.03
CA LEU A 12 6.64 -5.45 4.51
C LEU A 12 5.68 -5.91 3.40
N LEU A 13 5.18 -4.99 2.58
CA LEU A 13 4.36 -5.33 1.41
C LEU A 13 5.17 -6.10 0.38
N ARG A 14 6.41 -5.67 0.10
CA ARG A 14 7.32 -6.31 -0.87
C ARG A 14 7.71 -7.72 -0.44
N SER A 15 7.87 -7.96 0.86
CA SER A 15 8.16 -9.29 1.40
C SER A 15 6.92 -10.17 1.57
N ASN A 16 5.71 -9.67 1.31
CA ASN A 16 4.49 -10.45 1.52
C ASN A 16 4.29 -11.49 0.41
N GLU A 17 4.34 -12.77 0.77
CA GLU A 17 4.26 -13.88 -0.18
C GLU A 17 2.91 -13.96 -0.92
N ILE A 18 1.80 -13.58 -0.27
CA ILE A 18 0.47 -13.60 -0.93
C ILE A 18 0.44 -12.59 -2.08
N LEU A 19 0.98 -11.39 -1.87
CA LEU A 19 1.04 -10.36 -2.91
C LEU A 19 1.93 -10.80 -4.07
N LYS A 20 3.09 -11.40 -3.79
CA LYS A 20 3.99 -11.95 -4.81
C LYS A 20 3.33 -13.05 -5.63
N ILE A 21 2.70 -14.03 -4.97
CA ILE A 21 2.03 -15.17 -5.64
C ILE A 21 0.89 -14.68 -6.54
N LYS A 22 0.15 -13.64 -6.11
CA LYS A 22 -0.89 -13.01 -6.93
C LYS A 22 -0.35 -12.12 -8.07
N GLY A 23 0.97 -11.89 -8.13
CA GLY A 23 1.63 -11.12 -9.17
C GLY A 23 1.53 -9.60 -8.99
N TYR A 24 1.35 -9.13 -7.75
CA TYR A 24 1.39 -7.69 -7.46
C TYR A 24 2.84 -7.19 -7.45
N SER A 25 3.03 -5.99 -8.00
CA SER A 25 4.27 -5.22 -7.96
C SER A 25 4.09 -3.94 -7.16
N LEU A 26 5.19 -3.41 -6.63
CA LEU A 26 5.20 -2.22 -5.78
C LEU A 26 6.21 -1.22 -6.32
N ALA A 27 5.83 0.04 -6.37
CA ALA A 27 6.70 1.13 -6.78
C ALA A 27 6.59 2.31 -5.81
N TYR A 28 7.69 3.05 -5.67
CA TYR A 28 7.66 4.37 -5.08
C TYR A 28 7.32 5.41 -6.13
N ASP A 29 6.37 6.27 -5.80
CA ASP A 29 6.20 7.56 -6.45
C ASP A 29 6.30 8.63 -5.37
N GLY A 30 6.73 9.85 -5.71
CA GLY A 30 7.05 10.93 -4.74
C GLY A 30 5.94 11.22 -3.71
N GLY A 31 4.70 10.76 -3.96
CA GLY A 31 3.56 10.84 -3.05
C GLY A 31 3.17 9.57 -2.27
N GLY A 32 3.76 8.39 -2.52
CA GLY A 32 3.32 7.14 -1.88
C GLY A 32 3.91 5.84 -2.44
N ILE A 33 3.31 4.72 -2.04
CA ILE A 33 3.60 3.37 -2.53
C ILE A 33 2.45 2.97 -3.47
N ILE A 34 2.76 2.77 -4.73
CA ILE A 34 1.82 2.29 -5.75
C ILE A 34 1.78 0.76 -5.66
N VAL A 35 0.57 0.21 -5.64
CA VAL A 35 0.33 -1.23 -5.76
C VAL A 35 -0.28 -1.51 -7.13
N ASP A 36 0.46 -2.23 -7.96
CA ASP A 36 0.13 -2.52 -9.36
C ASP A 36 0.01 -4.03 -9.59
N ARG A 37 -0.84 -4.44 -10.52
CA ARG A 37 -0.84 -5.78 -11.08
C ARG A 37 -1.10 -5.70 -12.58
N ALA A 38 -0.17 -6.24 -13.36
CA ALA A 38 -0.26 -6.27 -14.83
C ALA A 38 -0.46 -4.87 -15.47
N GLY A 39 0.13 -3.82 -14.91
CA GLY A 39 0.02 -2.46 -15.44
C GLY A 39 -1.25 -1.71 -15.04
N HIS A 40 -2.05 -2.30 -14.14
CA HIS A 40 -3.19 -1.64 -13.52
C HIS A 40 -2.89 -1.31 -12.05
N VAL A 41 -3.00 -0.03 -11.71
CA VAL A 41 -2.94 0.41 -10.31
C VAL A 41 -4.19 -0.08 -9.59
N HIS A 42 -4.00 -0.78 -8.47
CA HIS A 42 -5.06 -1.27 -7.57
C HIS A 42 -5.20 -0.45 -6.29
N GLY A 43 -4.18 0.37 -5.98
CA GLY A 43 -4.27 1.38 -4.94
C GLY A 43 -2.94 2.04 -4.66
N ILE A 44 -3.01 3.11 -3.89
CA ILE A 44 -1.87 3.92 -3.50
C ILE A 44 -1.90 4.08 -1.99
N TRP A 45 -0.82 3.68 -1.34
CA TRP A 45 -0.56 4.07 0.04
C TRP A 45 0.13 5.43 0.05
N SER A 46 -0.57 6.47 0.47
CA SER A 46 0.08 7.70 0.90
C SER A 46 0.42 7.61 2.39
N HIS A 47 1.34 8.44 2.84
CA HIS A 47 1.48 8.72 4.27
C HIS A 47 1.44 10.22 4.51
N ASP A 48 0.98 10.58 5.70
CA ASP A 48 1.36 11.83 6.36
C ASP A 48 2.28 11.53 7.55
N ALA A 49 2.64 12.54 8.36
CA ALA A 49 3.56 12.35 9.48
C ALA A 49 3.06 11.35 10.55
N ARG A 50 1.75 11.03 10.56
CA ARG A 50 1.12 10.22 11.62
C ARG A 50 0.57 8.90 11.11
N SER A 51 0.02 8.87 9.90
CA SER A 51 -0.81 7.76 9.42
C SER A 51 -0.49 7.30 7.99
N TYR A 52 -0.75 6.01 7.75
CA TYR A 52 -0.86 5.40 6.43
C TYR A 52 -2.29 5.56 5.91
N THR A 53 -2.41 5.97 4.67
CA THR A 53 -3.70 6.24 4.04
C THR A 53 -3.79 5.51 2.71
N TRP A 54 -4.82 4.68 2.55
CA TRP A 54 -5.09 3.96 1.30
C TRP A 54 -6.07 4.73 0.43
N ILE A 55 -5.68 4.92 -0.82
CA ILE A 55 -6.48 5.58 -1.85
C ILE A 55 -6.71 4.57 -2.97
N SER A 56 -7.98 4.31 -3.30
CA SER A 56 -8.33 3.44 -4.41
C SER A 56 -8.16 4.18 -5.75
N PRO A 57 -7.88 3.46 -6.85
CA PRO A 57 -7.78 4.04 -8.18
C PRO A 57 -9.02 4.85 -8.53
N GLY A 58 -8.83 6.01 -9.16
CA GLY A 58 -9.92 6.89 -9.57
C GLY A 58 -10.62 7.65 -8.43
N ASN A 59 -10.20 7.48 -7.18
CA ASN A 59 -10.71 8.26 -6.05
C ASN A 59 -9.61 9.19 -5.53
N THR A 60 -10.01 10.37 -5.08
CA THR A 60 -9.12 11.30 -4.35
C THR A 60 -9.27 11.16 -2.84
N GLU A 61 -10.36 10.54 -2.38
CA GLU A 61 -10.65 10.36 -0.96
C GLU A 61 -10.05 9.06 -0.41
N PRO A 62 -9.50 9.10 0.83
CA PRO A 62 -9.08 7.91 1.55
C PRO A 62 -10.21 6.91 1.77
N ARG A 63 -9.96 5.63 1.43
CA ARG A 63 -10.86 4.54 1.81
C ARG A 63 -10.51 3.88 3.14
N PHE A 64 -9.27 4.04 3.58
CA PHE A 64 -8.81 3.49 4.85
C PHE A 64 -7.62 4.30 5.37
N ARG A 65 -7.54 4.42 6.70
CA ARG A 65 -6.46 5.11 7.41
C ARG A 65 -6.08 4.32 8.66
N THR A 66 -4.78 4.24 8.94
CA THR A 66 -4.27 3.63 10.18
C THR A 66 -2.91 4.21 10.56
N GLU A 67 -2.58 4.21 11.85
CA GLU A 67 -1.23 4.57 12.33
C GLU A 67 -0.32 3.33 12.46
N ASP A 68 -0.89 2.13 12.38
CA ASP A 68 -0.16 0.86 12.51
C ASP A 68 0.16 0.25 11.14
N VAL A 69 1.44 -0.02 10.92
CA VAL A 69 1.94 -0.59 9.67
C VAL A 69 1.43 -2.01 9.43
N ARG A 70 1.19 -2.80 10.49
CA ARG A 70 0.68 -4.16 10.34
C ARG A 70 -0.77 -4.14 9.86
N SER A 71 -1.58 -3.23 10.40
CA SER A 71 -2.93 -2.97 9.94
C SER A 71 -2.97 -2.53 8.47
N ALA A 72 -2.03 -1.70 8.01
CA ALA A 72 -1.93 -1.31 6.60
C ALA A 72 -1.61 -2.52 5.69
N VAL A 73 -0.67 -3.38 6.09
CA VAL A 73 -0.35 -4.61 5.36
C VAL A 73 -1.56 -5.55 5.30
N LEU A 74 -2.20 -5.80 6.44
CA LEU A 74 -3.38 -6.67 6.52
C LEU A 74 -4.51 -6.16 5.62
N TYR A 75 -4.83 -4.86 5.70
CA TYR A 75 -5.83 -4.24 4.85
C TYR A 75 -5.51 -4.44 3.37
N THR A 76 -4.26 -4.22 2.97
CA THR A 76 -3.81 -4.41 1.56
C THR A 76 -4.05 -5.84 1.10
N VAL A 77 -3.63 -6.84 1.90
CA VAL A 77 -3.82 -8.25 1.55
C VAL A 77 -5.30 -8.59 1.46
N VAL A 78 -6.13 -8.14 2.39
CA VAL A 78 -7.59 -8.44 2.39
C VAL A 78 -8.27 -7.81 1.18
N VAL A 79 -8.03 -6.53 0.89
CA VAL A 79 -8.63 -5.83 -0.26
C VAL A 79 -8.24 -6.48 -1.58
N LEU A 80 -6.97 -6.87 -1.73
CA LEU A 80 -6.44 -7.47 -2.96
C LEU A 80 -6.65 -8.98 -3.06
N ALA A 81 -7.01 -9.65 -1.96
CA ALA A 81 -7.37 -11.07 -1.96
C ALA A 81 -8.76 -11.31 -2.54
N GLN A 82 -9.66 -10.32 -2.43
CA GLN A 82 -11.04 -10.38 -2.94
C GLN A 82 -11.13 -10.22 -4.48
N THR A 83 -10.04 -9.77 -5.12
CA THR A 83 -9.89 -9.63 -6.57
C THR A 83 -9.02 -10.74 -7.15
#